data_AF-A0A2E5CT65-F1
#
_entry.id   AF-A0A2E5CT65-F1
#
_cell.length_a   1.000
_cell.length_b   1.000
_cell.length_c   1.000
_cell.angle_alpha   90.00
_cell.angle_beta   90.00
_cell.angle_gamma   90.00
#
_symmetry.space_group_name_H-M   'P 1'
#
loop_
_entity.id
_entity.type
_entity.pdbx_description
1 polymer ?
#
loop_
_entity_poly.entity_id
_entity_poly.type
_entity_poly.pdbx_seq_one_letter_code
_entity_poly.pdbx_strand_id
1 'polypeptide(L)'
;MQQTIIQYDSIIKKCKDIFANKMKDYGSAWRILRISSLTDQIFIKAQRIRSIEEKGFQKVQESTVNEFIGIVNYAIIGLIQLDLGVSENSEEVEYNEVMNIFEKHVKIAKDLMQAKNHDYGEAWRDMRISSLTDLILQKILRVKQIEDNKGSTLVSEGIDANYLDMLNYAVFALIKLEQ
;
A
#
# COMPACT_ATOMS: atom_id res chain seq x y z
N MET A 1 12.40 6.16 -17.00
CA MET A 1 10.96 5.96 -17.26
C MET A 1 10.58 4.57 -17.79
N GLN A 2 10.97 4.14 -19.01
CA GLN A 2 10.52 2.83 -19.54
C GLN A 2 10.96 1.65 -18.66
N GLN A 3 12.20 1.69 -18.14
CA GLN A 3 12.70 0.71 -17.16
C GLN A 3 11.90 0.72 -15.85
N THR A 4 11.51 1.89 -15.35
CA THR A 4 10.67 2.05 -14.15
C THR A 4 9.34 1.35 -14.29
N ILE A 5 8.69 1.52 -15.45
CA ILE A 5 7.39 0.90 -15.72
C ILE A 5 7.51 -0.63 -15.67
N ILE A 6 8.55 -1.20 -16.27
CA ILE A 6 8.80 -2.65 -16.26
C ILE A 6 9.06 -3.16 -14.84
N GLN A 7 9.89 -2.46 -14.07
CA GLN A 7 10.17 -2.80 -12.67
C GLN A 7 8.91 -2.72 -11.81
N TYR A 8 8.12 -1.66 -11.98
CA TYR A 8 6.85 -1.46 -11.28
C TYR A 8 5.86 -2.59 -11.57
N ASP A 9 5.68 -2.94 -12.85
CA ASP A 9 4.77 -4.02 -13.26
C ASP A 9 5.22 -5.38 -12.72
N SER A 10 6.52 -5.64 -12.64
CA SER A 10 7.07 -6.84 -12.01
C SER A 10 6.73 -6.93 -10.53
N ILE A 11 6.89 -5.85 -9.77
CA ILE A 11 6.54 -5.80 -8.35
C ILE A 11 5.03 -5.96 -8.14
N ILE A 12 4.23 -5.24 -8.91
CA ILE A 12 2.77 -5.32 -8.84
C ILE A 12 2.29 -6.75 -9.11
N LYS A 13 2.89 -7.44 -10.10
CA LYS A 13 2.56 -8.84 -10.38
C LYS A 13 2.78 -9.73 -9.16
N LYS A 14 3.91 -9.59 -8.45
CA LYS A 14 4.20 -10.35 -7.22
C LYS A 14 3.16 -10.07 -6.12
N CYS A 15 2.79 -8.80 -5.95
CA CYS A 15 1.78 -8.40 -4.96
C CYS A 15 0.39 -8.96 -5.32
N LYS A 16 0.02 -8.88 -6.60
CA LYS A 16 -1.23 -9.42 -7.16
C LYS A 16 -1.32 -10.93 -6.99
N ASP A 17 -0.25 -11.68 -7.27
CA ASP A 17 -0.26 -13.14 -7.14
C ASP A 17 -0.53 -13.55 -5.69
N ILE A 18 0.10 -12.89 -4.73
CA ILE A 18 -0.15 -13.11 -3.29
C ILE A 18 -1.57 -12.72 -2.90
N PHE A 19 -2.07 -11.58 -3.39
CA PHE A 19 -3.43 -11.12 -3.12
C PHE A 19 -4.46 -12.11 -3.68
N ALA A 20 -4.29 -12.54 -4.93
CA ALA A 20 -5.16 -13.49 -5.61
C ALA A 20 -5.19 -14.86 -4.91
N ASN A 21 -4.05 -15.36 -4.45
CA ASN A 21 -4.00 -16.61 -3.69
C ASN A 21 -4.75 -16.47 -2.36
N LYS A 22 -4.54 -15.38 -1.61
CA LYS A 22 -5.30 -15.12 -0.36
C LYS A 22 -6.81 -15.00 -0.59
N MET A 23 -7.20 -14.36 -1.69
CA MET A 23 -8.61 -14.27 -2.08
C MET A 23 -9.23 -15.63 -2.39
N LYS A 24 -8.46 -16.59 -2.93
CA LYS A 24 -8.92 -17.96 -3.15
C LYS A 24 -9.00 -18.75 -1.84
N ASP A 25 -8.04 -18.55 -0.94
CA ASP A 25 -7.98 -19.30 0.32
C ASP A 25 -9.06 -18.86 1.32
N TYR A 26 -9.33 -17.55 1.42
CA TYR A 26 -10.16 -16.99 2.50
C TYR A 26 -11.24 -16.01 2.02
N GLY A 27 -11.45 -15.90 0.70
CA GLY A 27 -12.43 -14.98 0.13
C GLY A 27 -12.14 -13.52 0.50
N SER A 28 -13.21 -12.72 0.62
CA SER A 28 -13.11 -11.30 0.99
C SER A 28 -13.31 -11.06 2.51
N ALA A 29 -12.79 -11.94 3.37
CA ALA A 29 -12.92 -11.83 4.83
C ALA A 29 -12.44 -10.48 5.40
N TRP A 30 -11.54 -9.79 4.71
CA TRP A 30 -11.07 -8.44 5.07
C TRP A 30 -12.14 -7.35 4.95
N ARG A 31 -13.32 -7.63 4.34
CA ARG A 31 -14.42 -6.68 4.16
C ARG A 31 -15.02 -6.13 5.46
N ILE A 32 -14.86 -6.86 6.55
CA ILE A 32 -15.30 -6.43 7.88
C ILE A 32 -14.37 -5.36 8.49
N LEU A 33 -13.16 -5.19 7.93
CA LEU A 33 -12.19 -4.24 8.45
C LEU A 33 -12.60 -2.82 8.11
N ARG A 34 -12.74 -1.99 9.15
CA ARG A 34 -12.88 -0.55 9.02
C ARG A 34 -11.62 0.05 8.41
N ILE A 35 -11.77 1.21 7.76
CA ILE A 35 -10.64 1.96 7.18
C ILE A 35 -9.53 2.19 8.22
N SER A 36 -9.88 2.63 9.44
CA SER A 36 -8.90 2.81 10.52
C SER A 36 -8.14 1.53 10.87
N SER A 37 -8.80 0.38 10.84
CA SER A 37 -8.15 -0.92 11.08
C SER A 37 -7.20 -1.30 9.95
N LEU A 38 -7.52 -0.94 8.70
CA LEU A 38 -6.62 -1.12 7.56
C LEU A 38 -5.42 -0.18 7.63
N THR A 39 -5.63 1.08 8.02
CA THR A 39 -4.55 2.04 8.33
C THR A 39 -3.60 1.48 9.39
N ASP A 40 -4.14 0.86 10.44
CA ASP A 40 -3.33 0.20 11.47
C ASP A 40 -2.61 -1.07 10.98
N GLN A 41 -3.21 -1.86 10.08
CA GLN A 41 -2.51 -2.98 9.46
C GLN A 41 -1.26 -2.51 8.70
N ILE A 42 -1.36 -1.40 7.96
CA ILE A 42 -0.20 -0.81 7.28
C ILE A 42 0.80 -0.29 8.31
N PHE A 43 0.33 0.36 9.38
CA PHE A 43 1.19 0.88 10.45
C PHE A 43 2.05 -0.20 11.11
N ILE A 44 1.47 -1.35 11.42
CA ILE A 44 2.19 -2.48 12.03
C ILE A 44 3.36 -2.92 11.14
N LYS A 45 3.11 -3.02 9.83
CA LYS A 45 4.13 -3.42 8.84
C LYS A 45 5.23 -2.38 8.71
N ALA A 46 4.86 -1.12 8.55
CA ALA A 46 5.80 -0.02 8.41
C ALA A 46 6.66 0.15 9.67
N GLN A 47 6.06 0.05 10.86
CA GLN A 47 6.78 0.11 12.14
C GLN A 47 7.75 -1.06 12.31
N ARG A 48 7.38 -2.25 11.86
CA ARG A 48 8.28 -3.39 11.88
C ARG A 48 9.50 -3.16 10.98
N ILE A 49 9.28 -2.71 9.74
CA ILE A 49 10.36 -2.38 8.81
C ILE A 49 11.30 -1.36 9.46
N ARG A 50 10.75 -0.26 10.00
CA ARG A 50 11.54 0.75 10.71
C ARG A 50 12.31 0.19 11.89
N SER A 51 11.70 -0.66 12.72
CA SER A 51 12.39 -1.30 13.83
C SER A 51 13.55 -2.20 13.38
N ILE A 52 13.46 -2.82 12.20
CA ILE A 52 14.54 -3.63 11.63
C ILE A 52 15.66 -2.72 11.13
N GLU A 53 15.31 -1.65 10.41
CA GLU A 53 16.25 -0.63 9.92
C GLU A 53 17.03 0.04 11.06
N GLU A 54 16.40 0.31 12.20
CA GLU A 54 17.03 0.94 13.37
C GLU A 54 17.88 -0.04 14.20
N LYS A 55 17.41 -1.28 14.41
CA LYS A 55 18.09 -2.23 15.32
C LYS A 55 19.10 -3.12 14.63
N GLY A 56 18.96 -3.37 13.33
CA GLY A 56 19.79 -4.31 12.57
C GLY A 56 19.59 -5.80 12.94
N PHE A 57 18.75 -6.13 13.92
CA PHE A 57 18.41 -7.51 14.30
C PHE A 57 16.92 -7.67 14.59
N GLN A 58 16.40 -8.88 14.43
CA GLN A 58 15.00 -9.22 14.68
C GLN A 58 14.87 -10.61 15.32
N LYS A 59 13.93 -10.75 16.27
CA LYS A 59 13.63 -12.02 16.94
C LYS A 59 12.84 -12.98 16.05
N VAL A 60 11.95 -12.44 15.22
CA VAL A 60 11.16 -13.19 14.24
C VAL A 60 11.72 -12.89 12.86
N GLN A 61 12.23 -13.90 12.17
CA GLN A 61 12.84 -13.78 10.84
C GLN A 61 11.78 -13.66 9.74
N GLU A 62 11.01 -12.56 9.71
CA GLU A 62 10.25 -12.22 8.50
C GLU A 62 11.01 -11.22 7.64
N SER A 63 10.88 -11.41 6.34
CA SER A 63 11.51 -10.55 5.35
C SER A 63 10.82 -9.19 5.31
N THR A 64 11.61 -8.11 5.28
CA THR A 64 11.13 -6.76 5.01
C THR A 64 10.41 -6.67 3.65
N VAL A 65 10.79 -7.53 2.69
CA VAL A 65 10.10 -7.68 1.39
C VAL A 65 8.63 -8.07 1.60
N ASN A 66 8.35 -9.04 2.49
CA ASN A 66 6.98 -9.47 2.77
C ASN A 66 6.16 -8.37 3.45
N GLU A 67 6.80 -7.54 4.27
CA GLU A 67 6.14 -6.41 4.91
C GLU A 67 5.79 -5.31 3.89
N PHE A 68 6.68 -4.97 2.97
CA PHE A 68 6.37 -4.03 1.89
C PHE A 68 5.27 -4.57 0.95
N ILE A 69 5.29 -5.85 0.59
CA ILE A 69 4.19 -6.48 -0.17
C ILE A 69 2.87 -6.35 0.61
N GLY A 70 2.91 -6.58 1.92
CA GLY A 70 1.76 -6.41 2.78
C GLY A 70 1.23 -4.97 2.78
N ILE A 71 2.11 -3.96 2.76
CA ILE A 71 1.73 -2.55 2.66
C ILE A 71 1.00 -2.28 1.34
N VAL A 72 1.54 -2.77 0.20
CA VAL A 72 0.87 -2.63 -1.12
C VAL A 72 -0.53 -3.23 -1.08
N ASN A 73 -0.66 -4.48 -0.60
CA ASN A 73 -1.92 -5.19 -0.60
C ASN A 73 -2.95 -4.57 0.37
N TYR A 74 -2.54 -4.17 1.58
CA TYR A 74 -3.45 -3.50 2.51
C TYR A 74 -3.84 -2.10 2.05
N ALA A 75 -2.95 -1.39 1.34
CA ALA A 75 -3.31 -0.10 0.74
C ALA A 75 -4.38 -0.27 -0.34
N ILE A 76 -4.26 -1.30 -1.19
CA ILE A 76 -5.30 -1.61 -2.17
C ILE A 76 -6.60 -2.02 -1.48
N ILE A 77 -6.56 -2.83 -0.42
CA ILE A 77 -7.77 -3.16 0.36
C ILE A 77 -8.42 -1.90 0.93
N GLY A 78 -7.64 -0.97 1.47
CA GLY A 78 -8.11 0.34 1.93
C GLY A 78 -8.85 1.10 0.83
N LEU A 79 -8.27 1.17 -0.36
CA LEU A 79 -8.89 1.81 -1.52
C LEU A 79 -10.19 1.11 -1.95
N ILE A 80 -10.21 -0.23 -2.01
CA ILE A 80 -11.44 -0.99 -2.32
C ILE A 80 -12.51 -0.71 -1.26
N GLN A 81 -12.13 -0.61 0.01
CA GLN A 81 -13.05 -0.30 1.10
C GLN A 81 -13.62 1.12 1.03
N LEU A 82 -12.86 2.09 0.50
CA LEU A 82 -13.36 3.45 0.24
C LEU A 82 -14.39 3.47 -0.90
N ASP A 83 -14.18 2.63 -1.93
CA ASP A 83 -15.10 2.51 -3.06
C ASP A 83 -16.41 1.80 -2.69
N LEU A 84 -16.31 0.70 -1.94
CA LEU A 84 -17.45 -0.22 -1.72
C LEU A 84 -18.07 -0.15 -0.32
N GLY A 85 -17.44 0.54 0.63
CA GLY A 85 -17.88 0.55 2.02
C GLY A 85 -17.63 -0.77 2.77
N VAL A 86 -17.66 -0.71 4.10
CA VAL A 86 -17.43 -1.87 4.99
C VAL A 86 -18.64 -2.79 4.95
N SER A 87 -18.42 -4.11 4.93
CA SER A 87 -19.49 -5.09 4.99
C SER A 87 -19.23 -6.14 6.07
N GLU A 88 -20.27 -6.47 6.83
CA GLU A 88 -20.25 -7.58 7.80
C GLU A 88 -20.33 -8.94 7.09
N ASN A 89 -20.74 -8.98 5.81
CA ASN A 89 -20.85 -10.19 5.01
C ASN A 89 -19.72 -10.27 3.99
N SER A 90 -18.70 -11.08 4.27
CA SER A 90 -17.53 -11.24 3.40
C SER A 90 -17.78 -12.00 2.09
N GLU A 91 -19.01 -12.48 1.86
CA GLU A 91 -19.40 -13.23 0.66
C GLU A 91 -20.06 -12.34 -0.41
N GLU A 92 -20.21 -11.04 -0.16
CA GLU A 92 -20.94 -10.14 -1.07
C GLU A 92 -20.21 -9.82 -2.37
N VAL A 93 -18.88 -10.03 -2.45
CA VAL A 93 -18.07 -9.66 -3.62
C VAL A 93 -17.32 -10.87 -4.16
N GLU A 94 -17.60 -11.23 -5.41
CA GLU A 94 -16.95 -12.36 -6.06
C GLU A 94 -15.47 -12.09 -6.36
N TYR A 95 -14.68 -13.17 -6.44
CA TYR A 95 -13.25 -13.13 -6.74
C TYR A 95 -12.93 -12.24 -7.95
N ASN A 96 -13.63 -12.43 -9.07
CA ASN A 96 -13.34 -11.69 -10.30
C ASN A 96 -13.62 -10.19 -10.15
N GLU A 97 -14.66 -9.83 -9.40
CA GLU A 97 -14.99 -8.44 -9.12
C GLU A 97 -13.91 -7.78 -8.26
N VAL A 98 -13.48 -8.43 -7.17
CA VAL A 98 -12.37 -7.93 -6.34
C VAL A 98 -11.10 -7.76 -7.16
N MET A 99 -10.76 -8.72 -8.02
CA MET A 99 -9.57 -8.63 -8.88
C MET A 99 -9.66 -7.51 -9.91
N ASN A 100 -10.85 -7.21 -10.45
CA ASN A 100 -11.05 -6.07 -11.34
C ASN A 100 -10.86 -4.73 -10.62
N ILE A 101 -11.34 -4.61 -9.39
CA ILE A 101 -11.17 -3.39 -8.57
C ILE A 101 -9.71 -3.24 -8.13
N PHE A 102 -9.03 -4.34 -7.81
CA PHE A 102 -7.58 -4.35 -7.57
C PHE A 102 -6.83 -3.74 -8.76
N GLU A 103 -7.10 -4.20 -9.98
CA GLU A 103 -6.47 -3.69 -11.20
C GLU A 103 -6.79 -2.20 -11.45
N LYS A 104 -8.02 -1.78 -11.18
CA LYS A 104 -8.42 -0.38 -11.24
C LYS A 104 -7.53 0.49 -10.34
N HIS A 105 -7.36 0.13 -9.07
CA HIS A 105 -6.53 0.92 -8.15
C HIS A 105 -5.04 0.85 -8.47
N VAL A 106 -4.54 -0.29 -8.95
CA VAL A 106 -3.17 -0.41 -9.46
C VAL A 106 -2.93 0.55 -10.62
N LYS A 107 -3.88 0.64 -11.56
CA LYS A 107 -3.79 1.59 -12.68
C LYS A 107 -3.75 3.03 -12.19
N ILE A 108 -4.63 3.41 -11.25
CA ILE A 108 -4.65 4.76 -10.66
C ILE A 108 -3.31 5.08 -9.99
N ALA A 109 -2.78 4.16 -9.18
CA ALA A 109 -1.49 4.34 -8.50
C ALA A 109 -0.33 4.49 -9.49
N LYS A 110 -0.33 3.68 -10.56
CA LYS A 110 0.68 3.73 -11.62
C LYS A 110 0.63 5.05 -12.40
N ASP A 111 -0.57 5.51 -12.75
CA ASP A 111 -0.77 6.78 -13.46
C ASP A 111 -0.29 7.97 -12.59
N LEU A 112 -0.62 7.95 -11.28
CA LEU A 112 -0.13 8.94 -10.31
C LEU A 112 1.40 8.92 -10.19
N MET A 113 2.00 7.73 -10.11
CA MET A 113 3.45 7.55 -10.05
C MET A 113 4.14 8.11 -11.29
N GLN A 114 3.58 7.86 -12.48
CA GLN A 114 4.13 8.38 -13.74
C GLN A 114 4.06 9.91 -13.79
N ALA A 115 2.93 10.50 -13.38
CA ALA A 115 2.79 11.95 -13.30
C ALA A 115 3.83 12.57 -12.35
N LYS A 116 3.97 12.02 -11.13
CA LYS A 116 4.99 12.49 -10.17
C LYS A 116 6.42 12.29 -10.69
N ASN A 117 6.71 11.18 -11.36
CA ASN A 117 8.04 10.93 -11.90
C ASN A 117 8.39 11.88 -13.05
N HIS A 118 7.40 12.30 -13.85
CA HIS A 118 7.58 13.36 -14.84
C HIS A 118 7.96 14.68 -14.17
N ASP A 119 7.32 15.04 -13.06
CA ASP A 119 7.56 16.30 -12.36
C ASP A 119 8.87 16.34 -11.55
N TYR A 120 9.27 15.20 -10.95
CA TYR A 120 10.42 15.11 -10.03
C TYR A 120 11.60 14.28 -10.56
N GLY A 121 11.57 13.82 -11.82
CA GLY A 121 12.71 13.15 -12.46
C GLY A 121 13.11 11.80 -11.86
N GLU A 122 12.15 11.00 -11.38
CA GLU A 122 12.41 9.71 -10.69
C GLU A 122 13.32 9.82 -9.44
N ALA A 123 13.32 10.97 -8.74
CA ALA A 123 14.15 11.22 -7.55
C ALA A 123 14.13 10.13 -6.47
N TRP A 124 13.05 9.34 -6.39
CA TRP A 124 12.95 8.18 -5.50
C TRP A 124 14.06 7.13 -5.73
N ARG A 125 14.65 7.08 -6.93
CA ARG A 125 15.78 6.18 -7.24
C ARG A 125 16.99 6.47 -6.38
N ASP A 126 17.25 7.73 -6.06
CA ASP A 126 18.39 8.17 -5.23
C ASP A 126 18.08 8.20 -3.73
N MET A 127 16.82 7.97 -3.36
CA MET A 127 16.42 7.92 -1.96
C MET A 127 16.90 6.64 -1.27
N ARG A 128 17.07 6.70 0.06
CA ARG A 128 17.31 5.53 0.90
C ARG A 128 16.00 4.75 1.09
N ILE A 129 16.09 3.43 1.25
CA ILE A 129 14.91 2.60 1.55
C ILE A 129 14.24 3.05 2.85
N SER A 130 15.02 3.35 3.89
CA SER A 130 14.49 3.88 5.16
C SER A 130 13.73 5.20 5.00
N SER A 131 14.13 6.06 4.06
CA SER A 131 13.38 7.28 3.76
C SER A 131 12.02 6.98 3.13
N LEU A 132 11.89 5.90 2.33
CA LEU A 132 10.59 5.45 1.83
C LEU A 132 9.73 4.90 2.96
N THR A 133 10.31 4.16 3.90
CA THR A 133 9.65 3.69 5.13
C THR A 133 9.09 4.88 5.94
N ASP A 134 9.90 5.93 6.14
CA ASP A 134 9.48 7.13 6.87
C ASP A 134 8.36 7.90 6.15
N LEU A 135 8.41 8.00 4.81
CA LEU A 135 7.33 8.62 4.03
C LEU A 135 6.02 7.82 4.13
N ILE A 136 6.08 6.50 4.15
CA ILE A 136 4.91 5.65 4.40
C ILE A 136 4.35 5.95 5.80
N LEU A 137 5.20 5.95 6.83
CA LEU A 137 4.77 6.27 8.21
C LEU A 137 4.15 7.67 8.31
N GLN A 138 4.71 8.67 7.65
CA GLN A 138 4.16 10.02 7.60
C GLN A 138 2.74 10.02 7.00
N LYS A 139 2.53 9.30 5.89
CA LYS A 139 1.21 9.20 5.24
C LYS A 139 0.19 8.48 6.13
N ILE A 140 0.60 7.44 6.84
CA ILE A 140 -0.24 6.74 7.83
C ILE A 140 -0.67 7.71 8.94
N LEU A 141 0.28 8.43 9.54
CA LEU A 141 -0.03 9.38 10.62
C LEU A 141 -0.98 10.49 10.15
N ARG A 142 -0.85 10.93 8.88
CA ARG A 142 -1.79 11.88 8.28
C ARG A 142 -3.19 11.28 8.15
N VAL A 143 -3.32 10.06 7.64
CA VAL A 143 -4.62 9.38 7.52
C VAL A 143 -5.29 9.22 8.88
N LYS A 144 -4.54 8.78 9.91
CA LYS A 144 -5.06 8.69 11.28
C LYS A 144 -5.63 10.01 11.78
N GLN A 145 -4.92 11.11 11.53
CA GLN A 145 -5.41 12.44 11.92
C GLN A 145 -6.71 12.83 11.19
N ILE A 146 -6.84 12.47 9.91
CA ILE A 146 -8.07 12.70 9.12
C ILE A 146 -9.22 11.85 9.67
N GLU A 147 -8.98 10.59 9.98
CA GLU A 147 -9.95 9.66 10.57
C GLU A 147 -10.43 10.15 11.95
N ASP A 148 -9.50 10.56 12.82
CA ASP A 148 -9.80 11.09 14.17
C ASP A 148 -10.59 12.40 14.10
N ASN A 149 -10.35 13.21 13.08
CA ASN A 149 -11.11 14.44 12.80
C ASN A 149 -12.45 14.17 12.08
N LYS A 150 -12.87 12.90 11.94
CA LYS A 150 -14.08 12.48 11.22
C LYS A 150 -14.15 13.04 9.79
N GLY A 151 -13.01 13.12 9.12
CA GLY A 151 -12.90 13.67 7.76
C GLY A 151 -12.91 15.20 7.68
N SER A 152 -13.02 15.92 8.81
CA SER A 152 -12.96 17.38 8.83
C SER A 152 -11.53 17.85 8.63
N THR A 153 -11.22 18.38 7.45
CA THR A 153 -9.89 18.93 7.15
C THR A 153 -10.01 20.33 6.54
N LEU A 154 -9.10 21.22 6.92
CA LEU A 154 -9.07 22.59 6.40
C LEU A 154 -8.41 22.66 5.02
N VAL A 155 -7.41 21.80 4.75
CA VAL A 155 -6.54 21.84 3.54
C VAL A 155 -6.00 20.44 3.18
N SER A 156 -6.64 19.32 3.58
CA SER A 156 -6.02 17.99 3.37
C SER A 156 -6.36 17.36 2.02
N GLU A 157 -5.37 16.71 1.42
CA GLU A 157 -5.58 15.63 0.45
C GLU A 157 -6.45 14.53 1.08
N GLY A 158 -7.29 13.87 0.26
CA GLY A 158 -8.17 12.78 0.68
C GLY A 158 -7.42 11.56 1.24
N ILE A 159 -8.15 10.68 1.95
CA ILE A 159 -7.60 9.44 2.50
C ILE A 159 -7.05 8.55 1.38
N ASP A 160 -7.77 8.47 0.26
CA ASP A 160 -7.40 7.75 -0.96
C ASP A 160 -6.02 8.15 -1.51
N ALA A 161 -5.75 9.46 -1.63
CA ALA A 161 -4.46 9.97 -2.12
C ALA A 161 -3.30 9.50 -1.23
N ASN A 162 -3.52 9.42 0.08
CA ASN A 162 -2.50 8.94 1.02
C ASN A 162 -2.26 7.43 0.88
N TYR A 163 -3.31 6.62 0.66
CA TYR A 163 -3.15 5.19 0.36
C TYR A 163 -2.40 4.93 -0.95
N LEU A 164 -2.68 5.72 -2.00
CA LEU A 164 -1.96 5.63 -3.27
C LEU A 164 -0.47 5.96 -3.09
N ASP A 165 -0.15 6.96 -2.27
CA ASP A 165 1.25 7.29 -1.96
C ASP A 165 1.94 6.17 -1.16
N MET A 166 1.28 5.62 -0.13
CA MET A 166 1.82 4.48 0.64
C MET A 166 2.11 3.28 -0.26
N LEU A 167 1.21 2.97 -1.20
CA LEU A 167 1.37 1.92 -2.20
C LEU A 167 2.61 2.18 -3.06
N ASN A 168 2.73 3.38 -3.64
CA ASN A 168 3.83 3.72 -4.53
C ASN A 168 5.19 3.71 -3.81
N TYR A 169 5.28 4.24 -2.60
CA TYR A 169 6.53 4.19 -1.82
C TYR A 169 6.93 2.75 -1.46
N ALA A 170 5.97 1.88 -1.14
CA ALA A 170 6.25 0.47 -0.90
C ALA A 170 6.74 -0.24 -2.17
N VAL A 171 6.15 0.06 -3.33
CA VAL A 171 6.63 -0.47 -4.62
C VAL A 171 8.05 0.02 -4.91
N PHE A 172 8.36 1.30 -4.69
CA PHE A 172 9.72 1.81 -4.86
C PHE A 172 10.73 1.11 -3.95
N ALA A 173 10.37 0.85 -2.70
CA ALA A 173 11.24 0.12 -1.76
C ALA A 173 11.51 -1.30 -2.26
N LEU A 174 10.48 -2.00 -2.75
CA LEU A 174 10.61 -3.33 -3.35
C LEU A 174 11.50 -3.32 -4.60
N ILE A 175 11.33 -2.34 -5.50
CA ILE A 175 12.19 -2.19 -6.69
C ILE A 175 13.66 -2.00 -6.28
N LYS A 176 13.92 -1.27 -5.19
CA LYS A 176 15.29 -1.03 -4.69
C LYS A 176 15.88 -2.25 -3.97
N LEU A 177 15.07 -3.08 -3.33
CA LEU A 177 15.51 -4.32 -2.69
C LEU A 177 15.86 -5.44 -3.69
N GLU A 178 15.36 -5.34 -4.93
CA GLU A 178 15.66 -6.27 -6.02
C GLU A 178 16.88 -5.87 -6.87
N GLN A 179 17.53 -4.75 -6.53
CA GLN A 179 18.76 -4.26 -7.15
C GLN A 179 19.97 -4.60 -6.27
#